data_AF-U5EY54-F1
#
_entry.id   AF-U5EY54-F1
#
_cell.length_a   1.000
_cell.length_b   1.000
_cell.length_c   1.000
_cell.angle_alpha   90.00
_cell.angle_beta   90.00
_cell.angle_gamma   90.00
#
_symmetry.space_group_name_H-M   'P 1'
#
loop_
_entity.id
_entity.type
_entity.pdbx_description
1 polymer ?
#
loop_
_entity_poly.entity_id
_entity_poly.type
_entity_poly.pdbx_seq_one_letter_code
_entity_poly.pdbx_strand_id
1 'polypeptide(L)'
;MSDDEIPALCANNINNNNEIKNSVKYLINNSLEDEDDLDDEDWEEMLNDDDSFDTKCLFCEKIFSQITLAIDHLKIAHDFDLPEIKLKFNLDDYFYIKMINYIRIEKPDAKKFLDANEIFWDDEKYLKPLESESWLMMDLDDLTTIQDQQSIKDNQSSNASLTKNLTETITLTVDQFRKLQGIINDLTNQLKEKDDLLHQASLDIDVMKSSYRNLLEQHLPMNGDDENVGCDNKNINSKITAGLTDPDAGYFNTYSHFSIHHDMLSDQIRTLSYKNAILNNSNIFRDKVVLDVGCGTGILSMFASQAGAKEVIAIDQSEIIYSAMDIVRTNRITNIKFIKDRLEDAKLPCEKVDAIISEWMGYFLLFEGMIDSVIYARKNYLKPNGIMLPSRCNISLVGYGDVQRYNESITFWKNVYGYDMSCMQNEVLKEPIIEVCKPEYVLTNANIIANFDLMKVDSDCTNFAYDFELIVKRDAQLTSLVGYFDTFFELPNHVEFTTSPFAKPTHWKQVIFYLPQMVNVKKDEVIKGRFICRRDRNDIRGLIFTIEYFNQVLKYALN
;
A
#
# COMPACT_ATOMS: atom_id res chain seq x y z
N MET A 1 -79.31 15.11 -17.78
CA MET A 1 -79.91 13.78 -17.90
C MET A 1 -78.82 12.79 -17.55
N SER A 2 -78.83 12.03 -16.48
CA SER A 2 -79.74 11.85 -15.35
C SER A 2 -79.22 10.53 -14.75
N ASP A 3 -79.16 10.46 -13.42
CA ASP A 3 -79.34 9.23 -12.65
C ASP A 3 -78.14 8.24 -12.66
N ASP A 4 -77.81 7.54 -11.58
CA ASP A 4 -78.32 7.55 -10.22
C ASP A 4 -77.36 6.75 -9.31
N GLU A 5 -77.63 6.94 -8.02
CA GLU A 5 -76.94 6.48 -6.84
C GLU A 5 -76.90 4.95 -6.59
N ILE A 6 -76.03 4.64 -5.63
CA ILE A 6 -75.68 3.40 -4.94
C ILE A 6 -76.90 2.70 -4.29
N PRO A 7 -76.81 1.40 -3.95
CA PRO A 7 -77.04 1.08 -2.54
C PRO A 7 -76.05 0.08 -1.93
N ALA A 8 -75.71 0.40 -0.68
CA ALA A 8 -74.89 -0.35 0.27
C ALA A 8 -75.60 -1.60 0.82
N LEU A 9 -74.85 -2.53 1.45
CA LEU A 9 -75.14 -3.05 2.79
C LEU A 9 -74.04 -3.98 3.36
N CYS A 10 -73.60 -3.61 4.57
CA CYS A 10 -73.11 -4.37 5.74
C CYS A 10 -71.93 -5.36 5.61
N ALA A 11 -70.75 -5.10 6.19
CA ALA A 11 -70.37 -4.97 7.63
C ALA A 11 -69.91 -6.30 8.25
N ASN A 12 -68.60 -6.43 8.51
CA ASN A 12 -68.05 -6.72 9.83
C ASN A 12 -66.50 -6.73 9.86
N ASN A 13 -65.98 -6.26 11.01
CA ASN A 13 -64.63 -6.42 11.58
C ASN A 13 -63.53 -5.38 11.27
N ILE A 14 -63.68 -4.23 11.92
CA ILE A 14 -62.80 -3.66 12.96
C ILE A 14 -61.37 -4.25 13.11
N ASN A 15 -60.41 -3.31 13.16
CA ASN A 15 -59.03 -3.31 13.68
C ASN A 15 -57.85 -3.58 12.72
N ASN A 16 -57.29 -2.50 12.16
CA ASN A 16 -55.87 -2.11 12.33
C ASN A 16 -55.59 -0.79 11.58
N ASN A 17 -55.74 0.34 12.27
CA ASN A 17 -55.50 1.68 11.74
C ASN A 17 -54.39 2.38 12.53
N ASN A 18 -53.14 1.92 12.39
CA ASN A 18 -51.96 2.62 12.94
C ASN A 18 -50.72 2.64 12.00
N GLU A 19 -50.78 2.13 10.77
CA GLU A 19 -49.58 2.06 9.90
C GLU A 19 -49.56 3.02 8.69
N ILE A 20 -50.59 3.84 8.45
CA ILE A 20 -50.67 4.63 7.20
C ILE A 20 -50.50 6.15 7.40
N LYS A 21 -50.30 6.65 8.64
CA LYS A 21 -50.08 8.09 8.87
C LYS A 21 -48.62 8.56 8.88
N ASN A 22 -47.64 7.66 8.78
CA ASN A 22 -46.22 8.04 8.84
C ASN A 22 -45.50 8.08 7.48
N SER A 23 -46.13 7.63 6.38
CA SER A 23 -45.41 7.43 5.10
C SER A 23 -45.56 8.56 4.07
N VAL A 24 -46.18 9.71 4.42
CA VAL A 24 -46.42 10.81 3.45
C VAL A 24 -45.81 12.16 3.87
N LYS A 25 -45.06 12.21 4.98
CA LYS A 25 -44.39 13.46 5.40
C LYS A 25 -42.91 13.56 5.01
N TYR A 26 -42.34 12.53 4.40
CA TYR A 26 -40.90 12.40 4.16
C TYR A 26 -40.41 12.79 2.75
N LEU A 27 -41.24 13.40 1.89
CA LEU A 27 -40.88 13.66 0.49
C LEU A 27 -41.02 15.11 0.00
N ILE A 28 -41.27 16.09 0.88
CA ILE A 28 -41.32 17.50 0.45
C ILE A 28 -40.70 18.36 1.55
N ASN A 29 -39.38 18.56 1.45
CA ASN A 29 -38.62 19.76 1.82
C ASN A 29 -37.19 19.33 2.12
N ASN A 30 -36.29 19.53 1.16
CA ASN A 30 -34.94 20.03 1.42
C ASN A 30 -34.31 20.44 0.10
N SER A 31 -34.51 21.70 -0.22
CA SER A 31 -33.62 22.51 -1.04
C SER A 31 -33.28 23.73 -0.17
N LEU A 32 -32.00 24.06 -0.10
CA LEU A 32 -31.37 25.28 0.44
C LEU A 32 -31.02 25.26 1.95
N GLU A 33 -29.70 25.18 2.17
CA GLU A 33 -28.83 25.98 3.06
C GLU A 33 -29.03 26.03 4.59
N ASP A 34 -27.85 26.12 5.24
CA ASP A 34 -27.48 26.56 6.61
C ASP A 34 -27.62 25.54 7.75
N GLU A 35 -26.49 25.04 8.28
CA GLU A 35 -25.68 25.55 9.41
C GLU A 35 -26.27 25.17 10.79
N ASP A 36 -25.43 24.48 11.56
CA ASP A 36 -25.42 24.32 13.03
C ASP A 36 -26.74 23.98 13.76
N ASP A 37 -26.81 22.73 14.22
CA ASP A 37 -27.29 22.29 15.54
C ASP A 37 -27.81 20.84 15.43
N LEU A 38 -27.00 19.88 15.86
CA LEU A 38 -27.49 18.55 16.22
C LEU A 38 -27.12 18.28 17.67
N ASP A 39 -28.19 18.15 18.46
CA ASP A 39 -28.28 17.91 19.89
C ASP A 39 -27.30 16.82 20.39
N ASP A 40 -26.51 17.19 21.39
CA ASP A 40 -25.69 16.31 22.26
C ASP A 40 -26.56 15.49 23.26
N GLU A 41 -27.68 14.91 22.83
CA GLU A 41 -28.58 14.16 23.73
C GLU A 41 -28.82 12.69 23.33
N ASP A 42 -28.04 12.14 22.38
CA ASP A 42 -28.16 10.72 21.97
C ASP A 42 -26.84 9.90 22.14
N TRP A 43 -25.85 10.45 22.86
CA TRP A 43 -24.57 9.79 23.14
C TRP A 43 -24.26 9.53 24.63
N GLU A 44 -25.23 9.76 25.53
CA GLU A 44 -25.08 9.50 26.97
C GLU A 44 -25.24 8.03 27.39
N GLU A 45 -25.24 7.06 26.46
CA GLU A 45 -25.40 5.65 26.82
C GLU A 45 -24.37 4.71 26.17
N MET A 46 -23.08 5.11 26.09
CA MET A 46 -21.95 4.18 25.81
C MET A 46 -20.60 4.58 26.46
N LEU A 47 -20.60 5.37 27.54
CA LEU A 47 -19.38 5.67 28.33
C LEU A 47 -19.41 5.02 29.71
N ASN A 48 -19.46 3.68 29.77
CA ASN A 48 -19.32 2.93 31.03
C ASN A 48 -18.69 1.54 30.85
N ASP A 49 -17.68 1.40 29.98
CA ASP A 49 -16.75 0.26 30.07
C ASP A 49 -15.44 0.77 30.69
N ASP A 50 -15.44 0.78 32.02
CA ASP A 50 -14.24 0.64 32.84
C ASP A 50 -13.71 -0.78 32.49
N ASP A 51 -12.58 -0.92 31.79
CA ASP A 51 -11.94 -2.21 31.50
C ASP A 51 -11.45 -2.87 32.81
N SER A 52 -12.39 -3.37 33.61
CA SER A 52 -12.10 -4.08 34.87
C SER A 52 -11.97 -5.57 34.58
N PHE A 53 -10.75 -6.01 34.25
CA PHE A 53 -10.44 -7.43 34.20
C PHE A 53 -10.00 -7.92 35.58
N ASP A 54 -10.75 -8.88 36.13
CA ASP A 54 -10.40 -9.56 37.38
C ASP A 54 -9.01 -10.21 37.26
N THR A 55 -8.04 -9.66 37.99
CA THR A 55 -6.65 -10.10 37.98
C THR A 55 -6.34 -10.88 39.26
N LYS A 56 -6.04 -12.17 39.11
CA LYS A 56 -5.63 -13.03 40.22
C LYS A 56 -4.16 -12.82 40.57
N CYS A 57 -3.84 -12.65 41.85
CA CYS A 57 -2.47 -12.53 42.36
C CYS A 57 -1.56 -13.67 41.85
N LEU A 58 -0.28 -13.38 41.59
CA LEU A 58 0.70 -14.38 41.13
C LEU A 58 0.95 -15.49 42.16
N PHE A 59 0.93 -15.18 43.45
CA PHE A 59 1.36 -16.10 44.52
C PHE A 59 0.25 -16.50 45.51
N CYS A 60 -0.98 -15.96 45.37
CA CYS A 60 -2.10 -16.35 46.23
C CYS A 60 -3.46 -16.35 45.50
N GLU A 61 -4.54 -16.70 46.21
CA GLU A 61 -5.88 -16.83 45.63
C GLU A 61 -6.68 -15.52 45.58
N LYS A 62 -6.10 -14.38 45.97
CA LYS A 62 -6.79 -13.09 45.92
C LYS A 62 -6.94 -12.59 44.48
N ILE A 63 -8.08 -11.98 44.19
CA ILE A 63 -8.44 -11.41 42.88
C ILE A 63 -8.72 -9.91 43.06
N PHE A 64 -8.24 -9.10 42.13
CA PHE A 64 -8.34 -7.65 42.14
C PHE A 64 -9.01 -7.16 40.86
N SER A 65 -9.88 -6.16 40.96
CA SER A 65 -10.59 -5.58 39.82
C SER A 65 -9.70 -4.74 38.89
N GLN A 66 -8.49 -4.41 39.32
CA GLN A 66 -7.49 -3.65 38.57
C GLN A 66 -6.10 -4.24 38.79
N ILE A 67 -5.29 -4.23 37.74
CA ILE A 67 -3.95 -4.83 37.77
C ILE A 67 -2.96 -4.04 38.64
N THR A 68 -3.12 -2.73 38.73
CA THR A 68 -2.33 -1.85 39.62
C THR A 68 -2.46 -2.24 41.09
N LEU A 69 -3.69 -2.56 41.53
CA LEU A 69 -3.94 -3.06 42.89
C LEU A 69 -3.32 -4.43 43.13
N ALA A 70 -3.26 -5.28 42.09
CA ALA A 70 -2.58 -6.57 42.16
C ALA A 70 -1.06 -6.41 42.29
N ILE A 71 -0.46 -5.44 41.59
CA ILE A 71 0.98 -5.10 41.71
C ILE A 71 1.30 -4.61 43.14
N ASP A 72 0.51 -3.69 43.68
CA ASP A 72 0.69 -3.21 45.07
C ASP A 72 0.57 -4.36 46.08
N HIS A 73 -0.34 -5.30 45.83
CA HIS A 73 -0.51 -6.48 46.67
C HIS A 73 0.71 -7.42 46.64
N LEU A 74 1.36 -7.60 45.48
CA LEU A 74 2.59 -8.40 45.37
C LEU A 74 3.70 -7.84 46.26
N LYS A 75 3.86 -6.51 46.27
CA LYS A 75 4.86 -5.83 47.09
C LYS A 75 4.56 -5.97 48.59
N ILE A 76 3.32 -5.72 49.01
CA ILE A 76 2.96 -5.69 50.44
C ILE A 76 2.86 -7.10 51.05
N ALA A 77 2.29 -8.06 50.34
CA ALA A 77 1.97 -9.38 50.90
C ALA A 77 2.97 -10.48 50.56
N HIS A 78 3.71 -10.33 49.45
CA HIS A 78 4.64 -11.35 48.96
C HIS A 78 6.09 -10.86 48.89
N ASP A 79 6.36 -9.62 49.31
CA ASP A 79 7.68 -8.97 49.23
C ASP A 79 8.27 -9.02 47.80
N PHE A 80 7.39 -9.05 46.80
CA PHE A 80 7.73 -9.22 45.39
C PHE A 80 7.47 -7.92 44.64
N ASP A 81 8.53 -7.17 44.36
CA ASP A 81 8.50 -5.93 43.60
C ASP A 81 8.77 -6.22 42.11
N LEU A 82 7.69 -6.24 41.32
CA LEU A 82 7.76 -6.60 39.89
C LEU A 82 8.62 -5.61 39.06
N PRO A 83 8.53 -4.28 39.25
CA PRO A 83 9.49 -3.32 38.69
C PRO A 83 10.95 -3.59 39.06
N GLU A 84 11.25 -3.94 40.31
CA GLU A 84 12.62 -4.28 40.72
C GLU A 84 13.12 -5.55 40.02
N ILE A 85 12.26 -6.55 39.85
CA ILE A 85 12.58 -7.79 39.12
C ILE A 85 12.81 -7.53 37.62
N LYS A 86 12.04 -6.62 36.99
CA LYS A 86 12.28 -6.17 35.59
C LYS A 86 13.69 -5.62 35.43
N LEU A 87 14.12 -4.75 36.34
CA LEU A 87 15.47 -4.15 36.32
C LEU A 87 16.57 -5.17 36.66
N LYS A 88 16.35 -6.00 37.68
CA LYS A 88 17.36 -6.96 38.18
C LYS A 88 17.76 -7.99 37.12
N PHE A 89 16.81 -8.47 36.32
CA PHE A 89 17.05 -9.48 35.30
C PHE A 89 17.00 -8.96 33.86
N ASN A 90 16.84 -7.64 33.67
CA ASN A 90 16.66 -7.00 32.37
C ASN A 90 15.58 -7.73 31.53
N LEU A 91 14.39 -7.88 32.12
CA LEU A 91 13.30 -8.65 31.52
C LEU A 91 12.77 -7.96 30.25
N ASP A 92 12.83 -8.69 29.14
CA ASP A 92 12.06 -8.42 27.94
C ASP A 92 10.71 -9.16 27.98
N ASP A 93 9.85 -8.90 26.99
CA ASP A 93 8.51 -9.47 26.93
C ASP A 93 8.52 -11.00 26.94
N TYR A 94 9.51 -11.63 26.30
CA TYR A 94 9.62 -13.08 26.24
C TYR A 94 10.00 -13.67 27.60
N PHE A 95 10.97 -13.08 28.31
CA PHE A 95 11.33 -13.52 29.66
C PHE A 95 10.22 -13.22 30.68
N TYR A 96 9.46 -12.14 30.49
CA TYR A 96 8.28 -11.83 31.29
C TYR A 96 7.17 -12.88 31.10
N ILE A 97 6.80 -13.21 29.86
CA ILE A 97 5.79 -14.23 29.57
C ILE A 97 6.21 -15.58 30.17
N LYS A 98 7.47 -15.98 29.98
CA LYS A 98 8.01 -17.22 30.58
C LYS A 98 7.93 -17.18 32.11
N MET A 99 8.21 -16.04 32.74
CA MET A 99 8.13 -15.89 34.20
C MET A 99 6.70 -16.08 34.71
N ILE A 100 5.72 -15.41 34.10
CA ILE A 100 4.31 -15.50 34.50
C ILE A 100 3.82 -16.95 34.34
N ASN A 101 4.10 -17.57 33.19
CA ASN A 101 3.71 -18.97 32.95
C ASN A 101 4.42 -19.95 33.88
N TYR A 102 5.71 -19.74 34.17
CA TYR A 102 6.45 -20.51 35.17
C TYR A 102 5.81 -20.42 36.55
N ILE A 103 5.40 -19.21 36.99
CA ILE A 103 4.75 -19.02 38.29
C ILE A 103 3.41 -19.78 38.33
N ARG A 104 2.63 -19.75 37.25
CA ARG A 104 1.33 -20.45 37.19
C ARG A 104 1.46 -21.97 37.17
N ILE A 105 2.45 -22.50 36.45
CA ILE A 105 2.65 -23.94 36.28
C ILE A 105 3.34 -24.55 37.50
N GLU A 106 4.46 -23.97 37.95
CA GLU A 106 5.33 -24.57 38.98
C GLU A 106 4.98 -24.10 40.40
N LYS A 107 4.15 -23.06 40.54
CA LYS A 107 3.72 -22.46 41.82
C LYS A 107 4.88 -22.24 42.82
N PRO A 108 5.95 -21.55 42.41
CA PRO A 108 7.10 -21.25 43.26
C PRO A 108 6.73 -20.26 44.38
N ASP A 109 7.51 -20.26 45.46
CA ASP A 109 7.47 -19.17 46.45
C ASP A 109 8.18 -17.92 45.89
N ALA A 110 7.66 -16.73 46.20
CA ALA A 110 8.19 -15.44 45.75
C ALA A 110 9.66 -15.25 46.14
N LYS A 111 10.07 -15.77 47.31
CA LYS A 111 11.46 -15.73 47.79
C LYS A 111 12.47 -16.33 46.82
N LYS A 112 12.07 -17.31 46.00
CA LYS A 112 12.94 -17.94 45.01
C LYS A 112 13.44 -16.94 43.96
N PHE A 113 12.67 -15.92 43.63
CA PHE A 113 13.04 -14.87 42.68
C PHE A 113 13.94 -13.79 43.33
N LEU A 114 13.70 -13.51 44.61
CA LEU A 114 14.50 -12.56 45.38
C LEU A 114 15.93 -13.08 45.59
N ASP A 115 16.08 -14.37 45.91
CA ASP A 115 17.37 -15.01 46.20
C ASP A 115 18.16 -15.40 44.94
N ALA A 116 17.53 -15.38 43.76
CA ALA A 116 18.18 -15.77 42.51
C ALA A 116 19.08 -14.66 41.95
N ASN A 117 20.23 -15.07 41.40
CA ASN A 117 21.17 -14.19 40.69
C ASN A 117 21.16 -14.40 39.17
N GLU A 118 20.51 -15.47 38.70
CA GLU A 118 20.37 -15.81 37.28
C GLU A 118 18.94 -16.29 36.99
N ILE A 119 18.50 -16.15 35.73
CA ILE A 119 17.16 -16.54 35.28
C ILE A 119 17.06 -18.07 35.29
N PHE A 120 16.20 -18.63 36.14
CA PHE A 120 15.99 -20.08 36.26
C PHE A 120 14.69 -20.57 35.60
N TRP A 121 13.96 -19.66 34.92
CA TRP A 121 12.70 -19.94 34.21
C TRP A 121 12.84 -19.82 32.69
N ASP A 122 14.06 -19.92 32.16
CA ASP A 122 14.37 -19.87 30.72
C ASP A 122 14.23 -21.25 30.06
N ASP A 123 13.00 -21.74 29.95
CA ASP A 123 12.67 -22.98 29.25
C ASP A 123 11.54 -22.70 28.24
N GLU A 124 11.70 -23.16 27.00
CA GLU A 124 10.73 -22.94 25.91
C GLU A 124 9.34 -23.48 26.25
N LYS A 125 9.22 -24.46 27.15
CA LYS A 125 7.91 -24.97 27.58
C LYS A 125 7.03 -23.88 28.22
N TYR A 126 7.62 -22.81 28.74
CA TYR A 126 6.90 -21.68 29.35
C TYR A 126 6.48 -20.60 28.33
N LEU A 127 6.81 -20.76 27.03
CA LEU A 127 6.27 -19.93 25.94
C LEU A 127 4.93 -20.46 25.39
N LYS A 128 4.43 -21.58 25.91
CA LYS A 128 3.13 -22.12 25.51
C LYS A 128 2.01 -21.30 26.15
N PRO A 129 0.99 -20.86 25.39
CA PRO A 129 -0.11 -20.07 25.94
C PRO A 129 -0.86 -20.85 27.02
N LEU A 130 -1.00 -20.27 28.21
CA LEU A 130 -1.99 -20.68 29.20
C LEU A 130 -3.31 -19.95 28.87
N GLU A 131 -4.46 -20.57 29.17
CA GLU A 131 -5.78 -19.94 28.92
C GLU A 131 -5.89 -18.59 29.65
N SER A 132 -6.29 -17.55 28.90
CA SER A 132 -6.59 -16.16 29.32
C SER A 132 -5.93 -15.71 30.63
N GLU A 133 -4.66 -15.31 30.58
CA GLU A 133 -3.92 -14.78 31.73
C GLU A 133 -3.90 -13.24 31.71
N SER A 134 -4.55 -12.60 32.69
CA SER A 134 -4.68 -11.14 32.76
C SER A 134 -3.33 -10.42 32.90
N TRP A 135 -2.32 -11.07 33.50
CA TRP A 135 -0.97 -10.49 33.59
C TRP A 135 -0.26 -10.38 32.24
N LEU A 136 -0.64 -11.19 31.24
CA LEU A 136 -0.08 -11.13 29.88
C LEU A 136 -0.79 -10.10 28.99
N MET A 137 -1.81 -9.42 29.50
CA MET A 137 -2.54 -8.35 28.81
C MET A 137 -2.01 -6.95 29.17
N MET A 138 -1.08 -6.86 30.13
CA MET A 138 -0.39 -5.62 30.48
C MET A 138 0.81 -5.41 29.57
N ASP A 139 1.05 -4.18 29.14
CA ASP A 139 2.32 -3.81 28.53
C ASP A 139 3.43 -3.77 29.59
N LEU A 140 4.54 -4.47 29.34
CA LEU A 140 5.67 -4.53 30.27
C LEU A 140 6.30 -3.15 30.46
N ASP A 141 6.19 -2.25 29.49
CA ASP A 141 6.74 -0.91 29.56
C ASP A 141 5.96 0.05 30.47
N ASP A 142 4.68 -0.24 30.75
CA ASP A 142 3.87 0.50 31.72
C ASP A 142 4.41 0.38 33.16
N LEU A 143 5.15 -0.69 33.47
CA LEU A 143 5.79 -0.87 34.78
C LEU A 143 6.87 0.18 35.08
N THR A 144 7.47 0.78 34.04
CA THR A 144 8.52 1.80 34.21
C THR A 144 7.93 3.17 34.58
N THR A 145 6.76 3.48 34.03
CA THR A 145 5.99 4.71 34.28
C THR A 145 5.46 4.80 35.72
N ILE A 146 5.21 3.65 36.37
CA ILE A 146 4.75 3.57 37.77
C ILE A 146 5.87 3.94 38.77
N GLN A 147 7.13 3.67 38.41
CA GLN A 147 8.29 3.95 39.28
C GLN A 147 8.61 5.45 39.37
N ASP A 148 8.38 6.20 38.29
CA ASP A 148 8.58 7.66 38.23
C ASP A 148 7.55 8.45 39.06
N GLN A 149 6.38 7.87 39.36
CA GLN A 149 5.38 8.50 40.23
C GLN A 149 5.65 8.24 41.73
N GLN A 150 6.34 7.15 42.08
CA GLN A 150 6.72 6.85 43.47
C GLN A 150 8.04 7.55 43.89
N SER A 151 8.98 7.76 42.96
CA SER A 151 10.25 8.47 43.23
C SER A 151 10.08 9.97 43.56
N ILE A 152 8.90 10.55 43.27
CA ILE A 152 8.53 11.94 43.59
C ILE A 152 8.09 12.10 45.06
N LYS A 153 7.63 11.04 45.74
CA LYS A 153 7.18 11.12 47.14
C LYS A 153 8.30 11.00 48.17
N ASP A 154 9.38 10.28 47.86
CA ASP A 154 10.44 9.98 48.84
C ASP A 154 11.59 11.01 48.85
N ASN A 155 11.68 11.91 47.87
CA ASN A 155 12.73 12.94 47.78
C ASN A 155 12.39 14.28 48.47
N GLN A 156 11.38 14.32 49.36
CA GLN A 156 11.01 15.54 50.12
C GLN A 156 11.77 15.73 51.44
N SER A 157 12.88 15.04 51.68
CA SER A 157 13.75 15.35 52.81
C SER A 157 15.20 15.29 52.38
N SER A 158 15.93 16.39 52.60
CA SER A 158 17.32 16.66 52.19
C SER A 158 17.51 17.12 50.74
N ASN A 159 17.29 18.41 50.50
CA ASN A 159 18.36 19.31 50.06
C ASN A 159 17.83 20.75 49.98
N ALA A 160 17.87 21.38 51.15
CA ALA A 160 17.83 22.82 51.24
C ALA A 160 19.11 23.40 50.64
N SER A 161 18.92 24.39 49.77
CA SER A 161 19.88 25.38 49.29
C SER A 161 20.38 25.16 47.86
N LEU A 162 20.18 26.22 47.09
CA LEU A 162 20.83 26.59 45.83
C LEU A 162 20.09 26.14 44.56
N THR A 163 19.03 26.87 44.21
CA THR A 163 18.92 27.58 42.91
C THR A 163 17.70 28.49 42.92
N LYS A 164 17.90 29.74 43.37
CA LYS A 164 17.04 30.87 43.01
C LYS A 164 17.55 31.41 41.68
N ASN A 165 16.77 31.30 40.61
CA ASN A 165 16.31 32.44 39.81
C ASN A 165 15.56 31.98 38.54
N LEU A 166 14.37 32.59 38.35
CA LEU A 166 13.51 32.62 37.15
C LEU A 166 12.61 31.41 36.90
N THR A 167 11.63 31.19 37.78
CA THR A 167 10.31 30.67 37.38
C THR A 167 9.46 31.83 36.86
N GLU A 168 9.49 32.07 35.55
CA GLU A 168 8.38 32.73 34.88
C GLU A 168 7.29 31.69 34.65
N THR A 169 6.32 31.65 35.57
CA THR A 169 5.08 30.90 35.34
C THR A 169 4.28 31.67 34.30
N ILE A 170 4.28 31.19 33.04
CA ILE A 170 3.32 31.65 32.03
C ILE A 170 1.96 31.09 32.45
N THR A 171 1.13 31.92 33.09
CA THR A 171 -0.28 31.60 33.33
C THR A 171 -1.04 31.76 32.01
N LEU A 172 -1.30 30.64 31.35
CA LEU A 172 -2.22 30.59 30.20
C LEU A 172 -3.61 31.01 30.67
N THR A 173 -4.28 31.89 29.91
CA THR A 173 -5.70 32.16 30.18
C THR A 173 -6.53 30.90 29.91
N VAL A 174 -7.70 30.79 30.55
CA VAL A 174 -8.59 29.62 30.39
C VAL A 174 -8.87 29.32 28.91
N ASP A 175 -8.95 30.35 28.06
CA ASP A 175 -9.15 30.18 26.61
C ASP A 175 -7.91 29.66 25.88
N GLN A 176 -6.70 30.04 26.30
CA GLN A 176 -5.47 29.49 25.73
C GLN A 176 -5.27 28.03 26.14
N PHE A 177 -5.65 27.67 27.37
CA PHE A 177 -5.61 26.29 27.85
C PHE A 177 -6.61 25.39 27.09
N ARG A 178 -7.84 25.87 26.86
CA ARG A 178 -8.84 25.15 26.04
C ARG A 178 -8.39 24.94 24.60
N LYS A 179 -7.77 25.94 23.98
CA LYS A 179 -7.20 25.79 22.62
C LYS A 179 -6.09 24.75 22.58
N LEU A 180 -5.22 24.72 23.60
CA LEU A 180 -4.14 23.75 23.68
C LEU A 180 -4.69 22.33 23.89
N GLN A 181 -5.70 22.16 24.73
CA GLN A 181 -6.39 20.87 24.89
C GLN A 181 -7.07 20.41 23.59
N GLY A 182 -7.69 21.31 22.83
CA GLY A 182 -8.27 20.99 21.53
C GLY A 182 -7.21 20.50 20.52
N ILE A 183 -6.06 21.17 20.47
CA ILE A 183 -4.93 20.76 19.61
C ILE A 183 -4.38 19.40 20.04
N ILE A 184 -4.27 19.14 21.35
CA ILE A 184 -3.81 17.85 21.88
C ILE A 184 -4.78 16.72 21.52
N ASN A 185 -6.09 16.96 21.61
CA ASN A 185 -7.09 15.97 21.20
C ASN A 185 -7.05 15.70 19.69
N ASP A 186 -6.89 16.74 18.88
CA ASP A 186 -6.77 16.60 17.42
C ASP A 186 -5.50 15.80 17.03
N LEU A 187 -4.37 16.11 17.66
CA LEU A 187 -3.12 15.36 17.48
C LEU A 187 -3.23 13.91 17.95
N THR A 188 -3.92 13.66 19.07
CA THR A 188 -4.16 12.30 19.58
C THR A 188 -5.03 11.50 18.62
N ASN A 189 -6.06 12.12 18.02
CA ASN A 189 -6.90 11.48 17.01
C ASN A 189 -6.12 11.18 15.72
N GLN A 190 -5.28 12.11 15.27
CA GLN A 190 -4.40 11.89 14.11
C GLN A 190 -3.36 10.79 14.36
N LEU A 191 -2.87 10.66 15.59
CA LEU A 191 -1.98 9.56 15.98
C LEU A 191 -2.70 8.22 15.94
N LYS A 192 -3.91 8.14 16.51
CA LYS A 192 -4.73 6.93 16.48
C LYS A 192 -5.07 6.48 15.05
N GLU A 193 -5.45 7.41 14.18
CA GLU A 193 -5.70 7.11 12.76
C GLU A 193 -4.44 6.57 12.06
N LYS A 194 -3.25 7.10 12.40
CA LYS A 194 -1.99 6.60 11.87
C LYS A 194 -1.60 5.25 12.42
N ASP A 195 -1.88 4.96 13.69
CA ASP A 195 -1.63 3.65 14.29
C ASP A 195 -2.54 2.58 13.67
N ASP A 196 -3.81 2.91 13.39
CA ASP A 196 -4.73 2.03 12.66
C ASP A 196 -4.22 1.75 11.23
N LEU A 197 -3.71 2.77 10.53
CA LEU A 197 -3.09 2.61 9.21
C LEU A 197 -1.81 1.76 9.26
N LEU A 198 -0.97 1.93 10.29
CA LEU A 198 0.23 1.13 10.49
C LEU A 198 -0.12 -0.33 10.80
N HIS A 199 -1.16 -0.56 11.60
CA HIS A 199 -1.65 -1.90 11.88
C HIS A 199 -2.17 -2.57 10.60
N GLN A 200 -2.96 -1.85 9.79
CA GLN A 200 -3.44 -2.37 8.51
C GLN A 200 -2.28 -2.70 7.56
N ALA A 201 -1.29 -1.82 7.46
CA ALA A 201 -0.09 -2.07 6.66
C ALA A 201 0.70 -3.29 7.16
N SER A 202 0.78 -3.51 8.48
CA SER A 202 1.43 -4.70 9.05
C SER A 202 0.69 -5.99 8.68
N LEU A 203 -0.65 -5.99 8.73
CA LEU A 203 -1.48 -7.12 8.30
C LEU A 203 -1.26 -7.41 6.81
N ASP A 204 -1.24 -6.37 5.99
CA ASP A 204 -1.00 -6.49 4.54
C ASP A 204 0.41 -7.06 4.25
N ILE A 205 1.42 -6.67 5.03
CA ILE A 205 2.77 -7.23 4.95
C ILE A 205 2.79 -8.72 5.30
N ASP A 206 2.03 -9.17 6.30
CA ASP A 206 2.00 -10.59 6.67
C ASP A 206 1.21 -11.44 5.66
N VAL A 207 0.16 -10.88 5.05
CA VAL A 207 -0.51 -11.46 3.88
C VAL A 207 0.44 -11.55 2.69
N MET A 208 1.27 -10.52 2.47
CA MET A 208 2.28 -10.53 1.41
C MET A 208 3.38 -11.58 1.67
N LYS A 209 3.88 -11.68 2.91
CA LYS A 209 4.87 -12.70 3.32
C LYS A 209 4.33 -14.11 3.17
N SER A 210 3.07 -14.37 3.53
CA SER A 210 2.45 -15.70 3.37
C SER A 210 2.26 -16.05 1.90
N SER A 211 1.85 -15.08 1.07
CA SER A 211 1.78 -15.24 -0.39
C SER A 211 3.16 -15.51 -1.02
N TYR A 212 4.20 -14.83 -0.52
CA TYR A 212 5.58 -15.03 -0.96
C TYR A 212 6.16 -16.39 -0.51
N ARG A 213 5.85 -16.86 0.71
CA ARG A 213 6.23 -18.21 1.15
C ARG A 213 5.59 -19.30 0.29
N ASN A 214 4.30 -19.14 -0.05
CA ASN A 214 3.62 -20.07 -0.95
C ASN A 214 4.25 -20.12 -2.36
N LEU A 215 4.85 -19.02 -2.81
CA LEU A 215 5.61 -18.98 -4.07
C LEU A 215 6.98 -19.70 -3.96
N LEU A 216 7.68 -19.54 -2.83
CA LEU A 216 8.96 -20.22 -2.59
C LEU A 216 8.80 -21.74 -2.45
N GLU A 217 7.73 -22.21 -1.83
CA GLU A 217 7.45 -23.65 -1.68
C GLU A 217 7.13 -24.36 -3.01
N GLN A 218 6.75 -23.61 -4.06
CA GLN A 218 6.57 -24.16 -5.40
C GLN A 218 7.89 -24.26 -6.21
N HIS A 219 9.02 -23.75 -5.69
CA HIS A 219 10.29 -23.64 -6.45
C HIS A 219 11.51 -24.28 -5.77
N LEU A 220 11.33 -25.12 -4.74
CA LEU A 220 12.41 -25.92 -4.18
C LEU A 220 12.28 -27.40 -4.60
N PRO A 221 13.27 -27.96 -5.33
CA PRO A 221 13.43 -29.41 -5.41
C PRO A 221 13.79 -29.93 -4.02
N MET A 222 12.96 -30.80 -3.46
CA MET A 222 13.30 -31.59 -2.28
C MET A 222 14.47 -32.53 -2.60
N ASN A 223 15.71 -32.09 -2.34
CA ASN A 223 16.82 -33.01 -2.19
C ASN A 223 16.76 -33.57 -0.76
N GLY A 224 15.98 -34.64 -0.60
CA GLY A 224 16.20 -35.61 0.46
C GLY A 224 17.36 -36.52 0.06
N ASP A 225 18.18 -36.83 1.06
CA ASP A 225 19.36 -37.69 0.96
C ASP A 225 19.08 -39.02 0.24
N ASP A 226 19.95 -39.39 -0.69
CA ASP A 226 19.98 -40.71 -1.30
C ASP A 226 21.33 -41.39 -0.96
N GLU A 227 21.31 -42.31 0.00
CA GLU A 227 22.16 -43.50 -0.04
C GLU A 227 21.29 -44.76 -0.10
N ASN A 228 21.41 -45.45 -1.24
CA ASN A 228 21.23 -46.90 -1.44
C ASN A 228 19.82 -47.53 -1.28
N VAL A 229 19.27 -48.05 -2.39
CA VAL A 229 19.15 -49.50 -2.72
C VAL A 229 18.00 -49.75 -3.74
N GLY A 230 18.38 -50.19 -4.95
CA GLY A 230 17.87 -51.38 -5.67
C GLY A 230 16.39 -51.60 -6.04
N CYS A 231 16.17 -51.81 -7.35
CA CYS A 231 15.18 -52.71 -8.05
C CYS A 231 13.67 -52.46 -7.80
N ASP A 232 12.70 -52.56 -8.73
CA ASP A 232 12.53 -53.33 -9.96
C ASP A 232 11.39 -52.71 -10.82
N ASN A 233 11.45 -52.93 -12.13
CA ASN A 233 10.43 -52.58 -13.12
C ASN A 233 9.08 -53.30 -12.90
N LYS A 234 7.94 -52.57 -12.84
CA LYS A 234 6.67 -52.93 -13.55
C LYS A 234 5.80 -51.71 -13.86
N ASN A 235 5.40 -51.63 -15.13
CA ASN A 235 4.49 -50.69 -15.80
C ASN A 235 3.27 -50.20 -14.98
N ILE A 236 3.13 -48.87 -14.87
CA ILE A 236 1.82 -48.19 -14.95
C ILE A 236 1.96 -47.02 -15.92
N ASN A 237 1.31 -47.13 -17.07
CA ASN A 237 1.07 -46.02 -17.98
C ASN A 237 0.09 -45.04 -17.31
N SER A 238 0.59 -43.92 -16.79
CA SER A 238 -0.19 -42.69 -16.66
C SER A 238 0.66 -41.53 -17.18
N LYS A 239 0.09 -40.82 -18.17
CA LYS A 239 0.62 -39.55 -18.67
C LYS A 239 0.63 -38.56 -17.51
N ILE A 240 1.80 -38.30 -16.93
CA ILE A 240 2.01 -37.10 -16.13
C ILE A 240 2.44 -36.02 -17.12
N THR A 241 1.45 -35.27 -17.60
CA THR A 241 1.66 -33.92 -18.14
C THR A 241 2.38 -33.12 -17.07
N ALA A 242 3.65 -32.81 -17.30
CA ALA A 242 4.35 -31.77 -16.55
C ALA A 242 3.48 -30.51 -16.64
N GLY A 243 2.95 -30.08 -15.48
CA GLY A 243 2.21 -28.83 -15.37
C GLY A 243 3.15 -27.70 -15.73
N LEU A 244 2.85 -27.03 -16.83
CA LEU A 244 3.38 -25.71 -17.14
C LEU A 244 2.90 -24.79 -16.01
N THR A 245 3.79 -24.43 -15.08
CA THR A 245 3.56 -23.25 -14.24
C THR A 245 3.50 -22.05 -15.18
N ASP A 246 2.34 -21.38 -15.23
CA ASP A 246 2.15 -20.18 -16.04
C ASP A 246 3.15 -19.10 -15.58
N PRO A 247 4.12 -18.68 -16.41
CA PRO A 247 5.11 -17.68 -16.04
C PRO A 247 4.48 -16.33 -15.65
N ASP A 248 3.22 -16.09 -16.05
CA ASP A 248 2.48 -14.87 -15.72
C ASP A 248 1.70 -14.96 -14.39
N ALA A 249 1.66 -16.13 -13.73
CA ALA A 249 0.84 -16.33 -12.53
C ALA A 249 1.23 -15.38 -11.39
N GLY A 250 2.52 -15.12 -11.19
CA GLY A 250 3.01 -14.19 -10.16
C GLY A 250 2.53 -12.76 -10.40
N TYR A 251 2.59 -12.30 -11.65
CA TYR A 251 2.10 -10.97 -12.05
C TYR A 251 0.59 -10.86 -11.84
N PHE A 252 -0.23 -11.81 -12.30
CA PHE A 252 -1.67 -11.68 -12.12
C PHE A 252 -2.10 -11.79 -10.65
N ASN A 253 -1.35 -12.52 -9.83
CA ASN A 253 -1.63 -12.66 -8.40
C ASN A 253 -1.40 -11.33 -7.64
N THR A 254 -0.41 -10.52 -8.00
CA THR A 254 -0.21 -9.21 -7.34
C THR A 254 -1.42 -8.29 -7.57
N TYR A 255 -1.97 -8.24 -8.78
CA TYR A 255 -3.19 -7.47 -9.09
C TYR A 255 -4.48 -8.07 -8.52
N SER A 256 -4.45 -9.19 -7.81
CA SER A 256 -5.62 -9.68 -7.07
C SER A 256 -5.78 -8.98 -5.71
N HIS A 257 -4.71 -8.35 -5.20
CA HIS A 257 -4.72 -7.65 -3.92
C HIS A 257 -5.29 -6.23 -4.04
N PHE A 258 -6.14 -5.85 -3.09
CA PHE A 258 -6.82 -4.55 -3.06
C PHE A 258 -5.86 -3.36 -2.94
N SER A 259 -4.69 -3.53 -2.31
CA SER A 259 -3.73 -2.46 -2.04
C SER A 259 -3.18 -1.82 -3.32
N ILE A 260 -2.86 -2.61 -4.34
CA ILE A 260 -2.41 -2.09 -5.64
C ILE A 260 -3.51 -1.27 -6.31
N HIS A 261 -4.77 -1.73 -6.22
CA HIS A 261 -5.91 -0.98 -6.76
C HIS A 261 -6.18 0.30 -5.98
N HIS A 262 -5.96 0.31 -4.66
CA HIS A 262 -6.06 1.51 -3.84
C HIS A 262 -5.03 2.55 -4.26
N ASP A 263 -3.77 2.17 -4.45
CA ASP A 263 -2.71 3.09 -4.93
C ASP A 263 -3.04 3.66 -6.32
N MET A 264 -3.49 2.78 -7.23
CA MET A 264 -3.91 3.16 -8.57
C MET A 264 -5.12 4.12 -8.56
N LEU A 265 -6.13 3.89 -7.73
CA LEU A 265 -7.34 4.73 -7.65
C LEU A 265 -7.07 6.06 -6.91
N SER A 266 -6.18 6.04 -5.92
CA SER A 266 -5.77 7.23 -5.16
C SER A 266 -4.88 8.15 -6.00
N ASP A 267 -4.24 7.64 -7.05
CA ASP A 267 -3.60 8.46 -8.07
C ASP A 267 -4.63 9.25 -8.89
N GLN A 268 -4.90 10.46 -8.42
CA GLN A 268 -5.83 11.39 -9.05
C GLN A 268 -5.34 11.86 -10.43
N ILE A 269 -4.04 12.02 -10.64
CA ILE A 269 -3.52 12.49 -11.93
C ILE A 269 -3.80 11.44 -12.99
N ARG A 270 -3.50 10.18 -12.69
CA ARG A 270 -3.87 9.05 -13.56
C ARG A 270 -5.37 9.00 -13.80
N THR A 271 -6.15 8.83 -12.73
CA THR A 271 -7.57 8.49 -12.84
C THR A 271 -8.40 9.63 -13.44
N LEU A 272 -8.12 10.89 -13.05
CA LEU A 272 -8.82 12.05 -13.60
C LEU A 272 -8.41 12.34 -15.04
N SER A 273 -7.19 12.04 -15.47
CA SER A 273 -6.80 12.23 -16.87
C SER A 273 -7.60 11.33 -17.80
N TYR A 274 -7.76 10.04 -17.48
CA TYR A 274 -8.65 9.16 -18.22
C TYR A 274 -10.10 9.62 -18.16
N LYS A 275 -10.60 9.95 -16.97
CA LYS A 275 -11.98 10.45 -16.78
C LYS A 275 -12.24 11.67 -17.68
N ASN A 276 -11.34 12.65 -17.66
CA ASN A 276 -11.47 13.88 -18.43
C ASN A 276 -11.34 13.60 -19.94
N ALA A 277 -10.39 12.76 -20.36
CA ALA A 277 -10.23 12.39 -21.76
C ALA A 277 -11.50 11.72 -22.32
N ILE A 278 -12.16 10.87 -21.52
CA ILE A 278 -13.38 10.17 -21.91
C ILE A 278 -14.61 11.08 -21.84
N LEU A 279 -14.87 11.73 -20.70
CA LEU A 279 -16.11 12.49 -20.47
C LEU A 279 -16.14 13.81 -21.25
N ASN A 280 -15.01 14.53 -21.36
CA ASN A 280 -14.94 15.76 -22.15
C ASN A 280 -15.07 15.48 -23.66
N ASN A 281 -14.88 14.24 -24.10
CA ASN A 281 -15.04 13.81 -25.48
C ASN A 281 -16.21 12.80 -25.63
N SER A 282 -17.23 12.90 -24.77
CA SER A 282 -18.36 11.93 -24.74
C SER A 282 -19.08 11.75 -26.08
N ASN A 283 -19.10 12.76 -26.94
CA ASN A 283 -19.63 12.67 -28.30
C ASN A 283 -18.92 11.62 -29.17
N ILE A 284 -17.66 11.27 -28.86
CA ILE A 284 -16.88 10.26 -29.57
C ILE A 284 -17.24 8.85 -29.09
N PHE A 285 -17.58 8.71 -27.80
CA PHE A 285 -17.92 7.44 -27.16
C PHE A 285 -19.41 7.09 -27.27
N ARG A 286 -20.28 8.09 -27.52
CA ARG A 286 -21.72 7.87 -27.63
C ARG A 286 -22.07 6.82 -28.69
N ASP A 287 -22.89 5.85 -28.29
CA ASP A 287 -23.35 4.73 -29.12
C ASP A 287 -22.22 3.83 -29.66
N LYS A 288 -21.01 3.90 -29.09
CA LYS A 288 -19.85 3.10 -29.48
C LYS A 288 -19.68 1.83 -28.65
N VAL A 289 -19.00 0.84 -29.23
CA VAL A 289 -18.50 -0.32 -28.49
C VAL A 289 -17.06 -0.05 -28.06
N VAL A 290 -16.79 -0.14 -26.77
CA VAL A 290 -15.48 0.16 -26.15
C VAL A 290 -14.88 -1.12 -25.57
N LEU A 291 -13.59 -1.34 -25.77
CA LEU A 291 -12.82 -2.39 -25.10
C LEU A 291 -11.92 -1.77 -24.03
N ASP A 292 -12.05 -2.22 -22.80
CA ASP A 292 -11.18 -1.88 -21.67
C ASP A 292 -10.23 -3.06 -21.39
N VAL A 293 -8.96 -2.89 -21.73
CA VAL A 293 -7.93 -3.94 -21.62
C VAL A 293 -7.20 -3.80 -20.30
N GLY A 294 -7.29 -4.84 -19.44
CA GLY A 294 -6.80 -4.82 -18.06
C GLY A 294 -7.68 -3.92 -17.20
N CYS A 295 -8.98 -4.24 -17.15
CA CYS A 295 -9.96 -3.32 -16.56
C CYS A 295 -9.81 -3.16 -15.04
N GLY A 296 -9.12 -4.08 -14.36
CA GLY A 296 -8.97 -4.08 -12.90
C GLY A 296 -10.32 -3.98 -12.21
N THR A 297 -10.50 -2.94 -11.39
CA THR A 297 -11.77 -2.62 -10.69
C THR A 297 -12.90 -2.11 -11.60
N GLY A 298 -12.66 -1.93 -12.90
CA GLY A 298 -13.65 -1.48 -13.88
C GLY A 298 -13.87 0.03 -13.91
N ILE A 299 -13.01 0.83 -13.28
CA ILE A 299 -13.19 2.29 -13.19
C ILE A 299 -13.21 2.98 -14.56
N LEU A 300 -12.34 2.58 -15.49
CA LEU A 300 -12.29 3.15 -16.84
C LEU A 300 -13.52 2.73 -17.65
N SER A 301 -13.94 1.48 -17.51
CA SER A 301 -15.20 0.97 -18.06
C SER A 301 -16.41 1.77 -17.59
N MET A 302 -16.47 2.15 -16.31
CA MET A 302 -17.54 3.01 -15.78
C MET A 302 -17.51 4.42 -16.39
N PHE A 303 -16.34 5.02 -16.60
CA PHE A 303 -16.25 6.31 -17.31
C PHE A 303 -16.71 6.21 -18.76
N ALA A 304 -16.34 5.15 -19.47
CA ALA A 304 -16.80 4.92 -20.85
C ALA A 304 -18.33 4.74 -20.91
N SER A 305 -18.89 3.98 -19.96
CA SER A 305 -20.35 3.84 -19.82
C SER A 305 -21.01 5.21 -19.56
N GLN A 306 -20.48 5.99 -18.61
CA GLN A 306 -20.98 7.33 -18.30
C GLN A 306 -20.89 8.30 -19.49
N ALA A 307 -19.91 8.15 -20.37
CA ALA A 307 -19.79 8.92 -21.60
C ALA A 307 -20.84 8.56 -22.68
N GLY A 308 -21.67 7.54 -22.44
CA GLY A 308 -22.73 7.10 -23.34
C GLY A 308 -22.32 5.97 -24.30
N ALA A 309 -21.28 5.21 -23.97
CA ALA A 309 -20.95 4.00 -24.73
C ALA A 309 -22.17 3.07 -24.82
N LYS A 310 -22.40 2.52 -26.02
CA LYS A 310 -23.46 1.53 -26.24
C LYS A 310 -23.20 0.29 -25.40
N GLU A 311 -21.95 -0.13 -25.38
CA GLU A 311 -21.49 -1.35 -24.71
C GLU A 311 -20.00 -1.22 -24.40
N VAL A 312 -19.61 -1.64 -23.20
CA VAL A 312 -18.21 -1.72 -22.80
C VAL A 312 -17.86 -3.17 -22.53
N ILE A 313 -16.83 -3.67 -23.18
CA ILE A 313 -16.26 -4.99 -22.94
C ILE A 313 -15.03 -4.78 -22.08
N ALA A 314 -15.05 -5.31 -20.87
CA ALA A 314 -14.01 -5.13 -19.87
C ALA A 314 -13.33 -6.48 -19.63
N ILE A 315 -12.03 -6.57 -19.90
CA ILE A 315 -11.29 -7.82 -19.79
C ILE A 315 -10.14 -7.68 -18.81
N ASP A 316 -10.01 -8.66 -17.92
CA ASP A 316 -8.91 -8.79 -16.97
C ASP A 316 -8.74 -10.26 -16.58
N GLN A 317 -7.50 -10.70 -16.41
CA GLN A 317 -7.22 -12.08 -15.99
C GLN A 317 -7.32 -12.25 -14.47
N SER A 318 -7.06 -11.19 -13.70
CA SER A 318 -7.01 -11.21 -12.24
C SER A 318 -8.39 -11.49 -11.62
N GLU A 319 -8.38 -12.06 -10.41
CA GLU A 319 -9.58 -12.32 -9.60
C GLU A 319 -10.32 -11.02 -9.20
N ILE A 320 -9.66 -9.85 -9.27
CA ILE A 320 -10.28 -8.54 -8.99
C ILE A 320 -11.51 -8.27 -9.87
N ILE A 321 -11.60 -8.92 -11.03
CA ILE A 321 -12.74 -8.75 -11.94
C ILE A 321 -14.07 -9.12 -11.29
N TYR A 322 -14.09 -10.03 -10.31
CA TYR A 322 -15.32 -10.34 -9.57
C TYR A 322 -15.75 -9.17 -8.69
N SER A 323 -14.81 -8.50 -8.03
CA SER A 323 -15.09 -7.25 -7.31
C SER A 323 -15.54 -6.15 -8.28
N ALA A 324 -14.96 -6.06 -9.48
CA ALA A 324 -15.38 -5.12 -10.52
C ALA A 324 -16.85 -5.34 -10.94
N MET A 325 -17.27 -6.61 -11.08
CA MET A 325 -18.67 -6.95 -11.35
C MET A 325 -19.60 -6.45 -10.24
N ASP A 326 -19.24 -6.63 -8.97
CA ASP A 326 -20.04 -6.18 -7.84
C ASP A 326 -20.09 -4.65 -7.71
N ILE A 327 -18.98 -3.97 -8.00
CA ILE A 327 -18.92 -2.50 -8.07
C ILE A 327 -19.89 -1.98 -9.14
N VAL A 328 -19.86 -2.54 -10.35
CA VAL A 328 -20.73 -2.13 -11.46
C VAL A 328 -22.21 -2.40 -11.15
N ARG A 329 -22.53 -3.55 -10.54
CA ARG A 329 -23.89 -3.87 -10.08
C ARG A 329 -24.39 -2.88 -9.02
N THR A 330 -23.56 -2.56 -8.03
CA THR A 330 -23.86 -1.61 -6.96
C THR A 330 -24.17 -0.22 -7.53
N ASN A 331 -23.45 0.19 -8.57
CA ASN A 331 -23.66 1.46 -9.27
C ASN A 331 -24.77 1.40 -10.35
N ARG A 332 -25.50 0.27 -10.46
CA ARG A 332 -26.65 0.07 -11.38
C ARG A 332 -26.30 0.29 -12.86
N ILE A 333 -25.06 0.01 -13.25
CA ILE A 333 -24.60 0.10 -14.63
C ILE A 333 -24.82 -1.26 -15.32
N THR A 334 -25.46 -1.26 -16.49
CA THR A 334 -25.95 -2.50 -17.15
C THR A 334 -25.30 -2.80 -18.49
N ASN A 335 -24.53 -1.87 -19.06
CA ASN A 335 -23.93 -1.97 -20.39
C ASN A 335 -22.44 -2.37 -20.36
N ILE A 336 -21.91 -2.83 -19.22
CA ILE A 336 -20.53 -3.33 -19.09
C ILE A 336 -20.56 -4.87 -19.03
N LYS A 337 -19.79 -5.52 -19.90
CA LYS A 337 -19.61 -6.98 -19.94
C LYS A 337 -18.18 -7.33 -19.54
N PHE A 338 -18.06 -8.03 -18.42
CA PHE A 338 -16.78 -8.51 -17.91
C PHE A 338 -16.39 -9.87 -18.49
N ILE A 339 -15.11 -10.02 -18.84
CA ILE A 339 -14.51 -11.28 -19.31
C ILE A 339 -13.28 -11.55 -18.47
N LYS A 340 -13.31 -12.65 -17.71
CA LYS A 340 -12.16 -13.11 -16.92
C LYS A 340 -11.27 -14.00 -17.78
N ASP A 341 -10.30 -13.42 -18.46
CA ASP A 341 -9.37 -14.15 -19.31
C ASP A 341 -8.18 -13.26 -19.72
N ARG A 342 -7.14 -13.87 -20.30
CA ARG A 342 -6.12 -13.14 -21.07
C ARG A 342 -6.73 -12.70 -22.39
N LEU A 343 -6.44 -11.48 -22.84
CA LEU A 343 -7.02 -10.97 -24.10
C LEU A 343 -6.63 -11.83 -25.31
N GLU A 344 -5.43 -12.39 -25.30
CA GLU A 344 -4.90 -13.24 -26.35
C GLU A 344 -5.66 -14.57 -26.48
N ASP A 345 -6.16 -15.10 -25.35
CA ASP A 345 -6.87 -16.37 -25.26
C ASP A 345 -8.39 -16.22 -25.32
N ALA A 346 -8.89 -15.03 -24.98
CA ALA A 346 -10.31 -14.71 -24.93
C ALA A 346 -10.98 -14.66 -26.30
N LYS A 347 -12.26 -15.08 -26.34
CA LYS A 347 -13.17 -14.79 -27.45
C LYS A 347 -14.10 -13.65 -27.09
N LEU A 348 -13.84 -12.47 -27.64
CA LEU A 348 -14.70 -11.31 -27.42
C LEU A 348 -16.08 -11.50 -28.06
N PRO A 349 -17.16 -10.95 -27.47
CA PRO A 349 -18.52 -11.06 -27.98
C PRO A 349 -18.79 -10.24 -29.25
N CYS A 350 -17.76 -9.55 -29.76
CA CYS A 350 -17.81 -8.79 -31.00
C CYS A 350 -16.55 -9.00 -31.83
N GLU A 351 -16.66 -8.90 -33.16
CA GLU A 351 -15.49 -8.98 -34.05
C GLU A 351 -14.59 -7.74 -33.92
N LYS A 352 -15.19 -6.54 -33.79
CA LYS A 352 -14.46 -5.27 -33.76
C LYS A 352 -15.11 -4.23 -32.85
N VAL A 353 -14.27 -3.42 -32.20
CA VAL A 353 -14.63 -2.29 -31.32
C VAL A 353 -14.28 -0.94 -31.92
N ASP A 354 -14.99 0.10 -31.51
CA ASP A 354 -14.78 1.48 -31.99
C ASP A 354 -13.66 2.20 -31.23
N ALA A 355 -13.46 1.86 -29.96
CA ALA A 355 -12.42 2.43 -29.12
C ALA A 355 -11.79 1.36 -28.23
N ILE A 356 -10.49 1.50 -27.98
CA ILE A 356 -9.75 0.75 -26.95
C ILE A 356 -9.29 1.75 -25.90
N ILE A 357 -9.60 1.47 -24.64
CA ILE A 357 -9.06 2.16 -23.47
C ILE A 357 -8.22 1.16 -22.69
N SER A 358 -7.05 1.58 -22.22
CA SER A 358 -6.21 0.70 -21.41
C SER A 358 -5.22 1.54 -20.63
N GLU A 359 -5.10 1.24 -19.34
CA GLU A 359 -4.00 1.70 -18.53
C GLU A 359 -2.96 0.57 -18.50
N TRP A 360 -1.98 0.67 -19.38
CA TRP A 360 -0.98 -0.37 -19.64
C TRP A 360 0.43 0.05 -19.18
N MET A 361 0.57 1.26 -18.67
CA MET A 361 1.87 1.87 -18.47
C MET A 361 2.51 1.30 -17.21
N GLY A 362 3.69 0.71 -17.35
CA GLY A 362 4.49 0.26 -16.20
C GLY A 362 5.51 1.31 -15.76
N TYR A 363 6.37 0.94 -14.81
CA TYR A 363 7.57 1.73 -14.50
C TYR A 363 8.44 1.92 -15.74
N PHE A 364 9.04 3.11 -15.89
CA PHE A 364 9.73 3.50 -17.12
C PHE A 364 8.88 3.31 -18.40
N LEU A 365 7.54 3.43 -18.27
CA LEU A 365 6.50 3.21 -19.28
C LEU A 365 6.31 1.76 -19.75
N LEU A 366 7.40 1.01 -19.92
CA LEU A 366 7.40 -0.27 -20.66
C LEU A 366 7.56 -1.51 -19.78
N PHE A 367 7.88 -1.34 -18.49
CA PHE A 367 7.97 -2.47 -17.55
C PHE A 367 6.62 -3.18 -17.42
N GLU A 368 6.62 -4.43 -16.95
CA GLU A 368 5.45 -5.34 -16.84
C GLU A 368 4.85 -5.82 -18.17
N GLY A 369 5.14 -5.16 -19.29
CA GLY A 369 4.95 -5.70 -20.64
C GLY A 369 3.53 -5.65 -21.20
N MET A 370 2.58 -4.97 -20.55
CA MET A 370 1.17 -4.93 -20.98
C MET A 370 0.93 -4.25 -22.34
N ILE A 371 1.91 -3.47 -22.84
CA ILE A 371 1.87 -2.88 -24.19
C ILE A 371 1.65 -3.91 -25.30
N ASP A 372 2.13 -5.15 -25.12
CA ASP A 372 1.96 -6.22 -26.11
C ASP A 372 0.48 -6.59 -26.27
N SER A 373 -0.25 -6.70 -25.16
CA SER A 373 -1.69 -6.96 -25.15
C SER A 373 -2.48 -5.80 -25.76
N VAL A 374 -2.05 -4.56 -25.54
CA VAL A 374 -2.67 -3.38 -26.18
C VAL A 374 -2.43 -3.37 -27.69
N ILE A 375 -1.23 -3.74 -28.15
CA ILE A 375 -0.91 -3.91 -29.57
C ILE A 375 -1.74 -5.05 -30.18
N TYR A 376 -1.91 -6.16 -29.47
CA TYR A 376 -2.76 -7.27 -29.87
C TYR A 376 -4.23 -6.83 -29.99
N ALA A 377 -4.74 -6.09 -29.00
CA ALA A 377 -6.08 -5.52 -29.00
C ALA A 377 -6.32 -4.67 -30.25
N ARG A 378 -5.39 -3.75 -30.54
CA ARG A 378 -5.47 -2.87 -31.71
C ARG A 378 -5.51 -3.67 -33.01
N LYS A 379 -4.59 -4.62 -33.19
CA LYS A 379 -4.48 -5.39 -34.45
C LYS A 379 -5.71 -6.27 -34.68
N ASN A 380 -6.20 -6.94 -33.65
CA ASN A 380 -7.25 -7.95 -33.79
C ASN A 380 -8.66 -7.38 -33.62
N TYR A 381 -8.86 -6.40 -32.74
CA TYR A 381 -10.19 -5.95 -32.33
C TYR A 381 -10.52 -4.50 -32.69
N LEU A 382 -9.57 -3.61 -32.99
CA LEU A 382 -9.93 -2.23 -33.36
C LEU A 382 -10.46 -2.13 -34.80
N LYS A 383 -11.55 -1.37 -35.01
CA LYS A 383 -12.06 -1.03 -36.34
C LYS A 383 -11.08 -0.11 -37.10
N PRO A 384 -11.13 -0.08 -38.45
CA PRO A 384 -10.54 1.02 -39.21
C PRO A 384 -11.10 2.37 -38.72
N ASN A 385 -10.22 3.32 -38.42
CA ASN A 385 -10.54 4.62 -37.79
C ASN A 385 -11.05 4.54 -36.35
N GLY A 386 -10.88 3.40 -35.66
CA GLY A 386 -11.05 3.34 -34.23
C GLY A 386 -10.00 4.16 -33.49
N ILE A 387 -10.28 4.48 -32.23
CA ILE A 387 -9.40 5.31 -31.38
C ILE A 387 -8.78 4.48 -30.26
N MET A 388 -7.62 4.93 -29.78
CA MET A 388 -6.93 4.36 -28.63
C MET A 388 -6.72 5.43 -27.57
N LEU A 389 -6.96 5.06 -26.30
CA LEU A 389 -6.70 5.90 -25.14
C LEU A 389 -5.76 5.17 -24.17
N PRO A 390 -4.58 5.76 -23.88
CA PRO A 390 -4.03 6.96 -24.51
C PRO A 390 -3.69 6.73 -26.00
N SER A 391 -3.44 7.78 -26.76
CA SER A 391 -3.09 7.67 -28.18
C SER A 391 -1.57 7.68 -28.39
N ARG A 392 -0.84 8.37 -27.51
CA ARG A 392 0.62 8.51 -27.60
C ARG A 392 1.24 8.59 -26.21
N CYS A 393 2.43 8.02 -26.07
CA CYS A 393 3.28 8.18 -24.89
C CYS A 393 4.71 8.53 -25.31
N ASN A 394 5.48 9.20 -24.45
CA ASN A 394 6.91 9.42 -24.68
C ASN A 394 7.71 9.08 -23.42
N ILE A 395 8.98 8.71 -23.58
CA ILE A 395 9.94 8.58 -22.47
C ILE A 395 10.94 9.72 -22.58
N SER A 396 11.17 10.39 -21.46
CA SER A 396 12.12 11.48 -21.31
C SER A 396 13.20 11.13 -20.30
N LEU A 397 14.41 11.63 -20.55
CA LEU A 397 15.58 11.46 -19.69
C LEU A 397 16.09 12.82 -19.22
N VAL A 398 16.49 12.91 -17.94
CA VAL A 398 17.15 14.07 -17.34
C VAL A 398 18.37 13.65 -16.52
N GLY A 399 19.33 14.56 -16.36
CA GLY A 399 20.41 14.43 -15.39
C GLY A 399 19.95 14.89 -14.01
N TYR A 400 20.33 14.16 -12.98
CA TYR A 400 19.87 14.36 -11.61
C TYR A 400 21.04 14.36 -10.62
N GLY A 401 20.94 15.21 -9.59
CA GLY A 401 22.07 15.56 -8.72
C GLY A 401 21.72 15.57 -7.23
N ASP A 402 21.04 14.54 -6.75
CA ASP A 402 20.77 14.37 -5.32
C ASP A 402 21.94 13.66 -4.63
N VAL A 403 22.84 14.46 -4.06
CA VAL A 403 24.06 13.98 -3.37
C VAL A 403 23.72 13.31 -2.05
N GLN A 404 22.71 13.80 -1.33
CA GLN A 404 22.31 13.24 -0.05
C GLN A 404 21.76 11.82 -0.26
N ARG A 405 20.79 11.68 -1.16
CA ARG A 405 20.18 10.38 -1.46
C ARG A 405 21.19 9.39 -2.03
N TYR A 406 22.11 9.86 -2.89
CA TYR A 406 23.22 9.03 -3.36
C TYR A 406 24.08 8.52 -2.21
N ASN A 407 24.37 9.36 -1.21
CA ASN A 407 25.17 8.92 -0.07
C ASN A 407 24.44 7.87 0.77
N GLU A 408 23.14 8.01 0.95
CA GLU A 408 22.29 7.06 1.69
C GLU A 408 22.12 5.71 0.95
N SER A 409 22.10 5.71 -0.39
CA SER A 409 21.91 4.48 -1.18
C SER A 409 23.21 3.82 -1.64
N ILE A 410 24.16 4.61 -2.13
CA ILE A 410 25.34 4.13 -2.87
C ILE A 410 26.60 4.24 -2.02
N THR A 411 26.83 5.37 -1.34
CA THR A 411 28.01 5.56 -0.49
C THR A 411 27.90 4.80 0.83
N PHE A 412 26.69 4.57 1.34
CA PHE A 412 26.39 3.86 2.59
C PHE A 412 27.19 2.57 2.74
N TRP A 413 27.27 1.77 1.67
CA TRP A 413 27.96 0.49 1.66
C TRP A 413 29.48 0.58 1.91
N LYS A 414 30.11 1.74 1.75
CA LYS A 414 31.55 1.90 2.03
C LYS A 414 31.88 1.84 3.52
N ASN A 415 30.92 2.15 4.39
CA ASN A 415 31.12 2.12 5.84
C ASN A 415 29.78 1.91 6.54
N VAL A 416 29.46 0.65 6.77
CA VAL A 416 28.28 0.22 7.53
C VAL A 416 28.74 -0.12 8.94
N TYR A 417 28.57 0.81 9.88
CA TYR A 417 28.98 0.68 11.29
C TYR A 417 30.48 0.32 11.50
N GLY A 418 31.37 0.85 10.66
CA GLY A 418 32.81 0.58 10.70
C GLY A 418 33.28 -0.53 9.75
N TYR A 419 32.35 -1.22 9.08
CA TYR A 419 32.66 -2.31 8.15
C TYR A 419 32.54 -1.84 6.69
N ASP A 420 33.52 -2.18 5.87
CA ASP A 420 33.47 -1.96 4.41
C ASP A 420 32.64 -3.07 3.76
N MET A 421 31.46 -2.70 3.27
CA MET A 421 30.53 -3.56 2.52
C MET A 421 30.42 -3.11 1.06
N SER A 422 31.43 -2.43 0.51
CA SER A 422 31.40 -1.87 -0.85
C SER A 422 31.20 -2.92 -1.95
N CYS A 423 31.40 -4.20 -1.67
CA CYS A 423 31.01 -5.28 -2.57
C CYS A 423 29.50 -5.25 -2.93
N MET A 424 28.65 -4.79 -2.03
CA MET A 424 27.20 -4.64 -2.25
C MET A 424 26.86 -3.48 -3.19
N GLN A 425 27.74 -2.48 -3.30
CA GLN A 425 27.53 -1.31 -4.15
C GLN A 425 27.32 -1.71 -5.62
N ASN A 426 28.04 -2.74 -6.09
CA ASN A 426 27.92 -3.21 -7.47
C ASN A 426 26.58 -3.88 -7.76
N GLU A 427 25.94 -4.51 -6.77
CA GLU A 427 24.61 -5.10 -6.96
C GLU A 427 23.54 -4.01 -6.98
N VAL A 428 23.61 -3.05 -6.04
CA VAL A 428 22.68 -1.92 -6.00
C VAL A 428 22.76 -1.05 -7.27
N LEU A 429 23.96 -0.88 -7.85
CA LEU A 429 24.13 -0.13 -9.10
C LEU A 429 23.55 -0.81 -10.34
N LYS A 430 23.29 -2.13 -10.30
CA LYS A 430 22.65 -2.85 -11.41
C LYS A 430 21.13 -2.71 -11.40
N GLU A 431 20.55 -2.25 -10.31
CA GLU A 431 19.10 -2.13 -10.18
C GLU A 431 18.70 -0.66 -10.27
N PRO A 432 17.83 -0.27 -11.21
CA PRO A 432 17.30 1.07 -11.22
C PRO A 432 16.29 1.25 -10.08
N ILE A 433 16.32 2.41 -9.42
CA ILE A 433 15.47 2.68 -8.25
C ILE A 433 14.23 3.46 -8.67
N ILE A 434 13.07 3.05 -8.16
CA ILE A 434 11.78 3.71 -8.42
C ILE A 434 11.42 4.60 -7.24
N GLU A 435 11.54 5.92 -7.41
CA GLU A 435 11.33 6.88 -6.32
C GLU A 435 10.83 8.22 -6.85
N VAL A 436 10.15 8.98 -5.98
CA VAL A 436 9.75 10.36 -6.28
C VAL A 436 10.99 11.25 -6.24
N CYS A 437 11.39 11.73 -7.40
CA CYS A 437 12.47 12.69 -7.56
C CYS A 437 11.98 14.12 -7.28
N LYS A 438 12.76 14.88 -6.52
CA LYS A 438 12.44 16.28 -6.24
C LYS A 438 12.90 17.17 -7.39
N PRO A 439 12.07 18.13 -7.85
CA PRO A 439 12.39 18.95 -9.02
C PRO A 439 13.65 19.79 -8.84
N GLU A 440 13.97 20.20 -7.61
CA GLU A 440 15.14 21.00 -7.30
C GLU A 440 16.45 20.29 -7.63
N TYR A 441 16.51 18.96 -7.68
CA TYR A 441 17.71 18.18 -7.98
C TYR A 441 17.88 17.84 -9.46
N VAL A 442 16.92 18.21 -10.32
CA VAL A 442 17.06 18.06 -11.77
C VAL A 442 18.07 19.08 -12.31
N LEU A 443 19.15 18.58 -12.93
CA LEU A 443 20.30 19.39 -13.34
C LEU A 443 20.28 19.80 -14.82
N THR A 444 19.50 19.13 -15.67
CA THR A 444 19.57 19.32 -17.13
C THR A 444 18.22 19.70 -17.75
N ASN A 445 18.19 20.02 -19.05
CA ASN A 445 16.95 19.89 -19.83
C ASN A 445 16.55 18.41 -19.93
N ALA A 446 15.29 18.17 -20.28
CA ALA A 446 14.82 16.85 -20.67
C ALA A 446 15.17 16.57 -22.13
N ASN A 447 15.51 15.33 -22.43
CA ASN A 447 15.61 14.81 -23.79
C ASN A 447 14.59 13.67 -23.95
N ILE A 448 13.69 13.78 -24.93
CA ILE A 448 12.78 12.68 -25.28
C ILE A 448 13.60 11.61 -26.00
N ILE A 449 13.68 10.41 -25.41
CA ILE A 449 14.50 9.29 -25.91
C ILE A 449 13.66 8.21 -26.62
N ALA A 450 12.34 8.22 -26.43
CA ALA A 450 11.42 7.36 -27.16
C ALA A 450 10.04 8.01 -27.29
N ASN A 451 9.33 7.72 -28.38
CA ASN A 451 7.99 8.21 -28.65
C ASN A 451 7.15 7.10 -29.28
N PHE A 452 6.01 6.79 -28.67
CA PHE A 452 5.15 5.66 -28.99
C PHE A 452 3.79 6.17 -29.46
N ASP A 453 3.57 6.14 -30.78
CA ASP A 453 2.23 6.31 -31.37
C ASP A 453 1.51 4.96 -31.30
N LEU A 454 0.50 4.83 -30.44
CA LEU A 454 -0.18 3.56 -30.22
C LEU A 454 -0.93 3.05 -31.45
N MET A 455 -1.21 3.90 -32.44
CA MET A 455 -1.79 3.44 -33.71
C MET A 455 -0.76 2.78 -34.64
N LYS A 456 0.55 3.03 -34.42
CA LYS A 456 1.64 2.57 -35.31
C LYS A 456 2.64 1.62 -34.64
N VAL A 457 2.82 1.70 -33.33
CA VAL A 457 3.82 0.94 -32.57
C VAL A 457 3.66 -0.58 -32.78
N ASP A 458 4.76 -1.31 -32.85
CA ASP A 458 4.76 -2.78 -32.93
C ASP A 458 5.34 -3.42 -31.67
N SER A 459 5.33 -4.75 -31.61
CA SER A 459 5.77 -5.52 -30.45
C SER A 459 7.28 -5.42 -30.18
N ASP A 460 8.07 -4.87 -31.12
CA ASP A 460 9.51 -4.66 -30.92
C ASP A 460 9.81 -3.30 -30.25
N CYS A 461 8.78 -2.53 -29.86
CA CYS A 461 8.95 -1.19 -29.31
C CYS A 461 9.76 -1.11 -28.01
N THR A 462 9.89 -2.22 -27.29
CA THR A 462 10.73 -2.33 -26.10
C THR A 462 12.23 -2.36 -26.43
N ASN A 463 12.60 -2.65 -27.67
CA ASN A 463 13.98 -2.74 -28.13
C ASN A 463 14.38 -1.50 -28.92
N PHE A 464 14.85 -0.45 -28.24
CA PHE A 464 15.27 0.78 -28.88
C PHE A 464 16.64 1.26 -28.41
N ALA A 465 17.27 2.11 -29.21
CA ALA A 465 18.49 2.82 -28.86
C ALA A 465 18.37 4.28 -29.29
N TYR A 466 18.89 5.19 -28.46
CA TYR A 466 18.81 6.63 -28.69
C TYR A 466 20.08 7.33 -28.20
N ASP A 467 20.64 8.20 -29.04
CA ASP A 467 21.77 9.05 -28.66
C ASP A 467 21.22 10.34 -28.03
N PHE A 468 21.41 10.51 -26.72
CA PHE A 468 20.86 11.62 -25.96
C PHE A 468 21.86 12.76 -25.77
N GLU A 469 21.35 13.98 -25.62
CA GLU A 469 22.10 15.18 -25.26
C GLU A 469 21.37 15.94 -24.13
N LEU A 470 22.07 16.11 -23.00
CA LEU A 470 21.56 16.79 -21.82
C LEU A 470 22.45 18.01 -21.52
N ILE A 471 21.87 19.19 -21.63
CA ILE A 471 22.48 20.49 -21.35
C ILE A 471 22.31 20.80 -19.86
N VAL A 472 23.44 20.97 -19.17
CA VAL A 472 23.52 21.23 -17.74
C VAL A 472 23.11 22.68 -17.43
N LYS A 473 22.18 22.86 -16.50
CA LYS A 473 21.60 24.18 -16.15
C LYS A 473 22.42 24.95 -15.13
N ARG A 474 23.24 24.26 -14.33
CA ARG A 474 24.06 24.85 -13.24
C ARG A 474 25.19 23.91 -12.82
N ASP A 475 26.24 24.50 -12.25
CA ASP A 475 27.35 23.74 -11.65
C ASP A 475 26.84 22.87 -10.50
N ALA A 476 27.12 21.56 -10.55
CA ALA A 476 26.65 20.59 -9.57
C ALA A 476 27.40 19.25 -9.69
N GLN A 477 27.02 18.28 -8.84
CA GLN A 477 27.42 16.88 -8.98
C GLN A 477 26.27 16.07 -9.57
N LEU A 478 26.49 15.50 -10.76
CA LEU A 478 25.59 14.54 -11.38
C LEU A 478 25.75 13.19 -10.66
N THR A 479 24.64 12.66 -10.15
CA THR A 479 24.62 11.41 -9.36
C THR A 479 23.88 10.29 -10.08
N SER A 480 22.93 10.63 -10.95
CA SER A 480 22.13 9.67 -11.70
C SER A 480 21.54 10.29 -12.98
N LEU A 481 21.05 9.42 -13.85
CA LEU A 481 20.09 9.78 -14.89
C LEU A 481 18.69 9.34 -14.43
N VAL A 482 17.67 10.11 -14.75
CA VAL A 482 16.29 9.83 -14.33
C VAL A 482 15.38 9.78 -15.55
N GLY A 483 14.65 8.67 -15.64
CA GLY A 483 13.62 8.42 -16.65
C GLY A 483 12.22 8.69 -16.13
N TYR A 484 11.41 9.36 -16.94
CA TYR A 484 9.98 9.52 -16.72
C TYR A 484 9.24 9.49 -18.05
N PHE A 485 7.91 9.50 -18.04
CA PHE A 485 7.11 9.47 -19.25
C PHE A 485 5.94 10.46 -19.23
N ASP A 486 5.48 10.80 -20.42
CA ASP A 486 4.27 11.59 -20.62
C ASP A 486 3.27 10.81 -21.44
N THR A 487 1.98 11.05 -21.18
CA THR A 487 0.85 10.37 -21.80
C THR A 487 -0.10 11.39 -22.41
N PHE A 488 -0.50 11.16 -23.66
CA PHE A 488 -1.31 12.08 -24.45
C PHE A 488 -2.59 11.39 -24.92
N PHE A 489 -3.71 12.08 -24.75
CA PHE A 489 -5.03 11.72 -25.25
C PHE A 489 -5.40 12.73 -26.36
N GLU A 490 -4.93 12.46 -27.57
CA GLU A 490 -5.04 13.38 -28.72
C GLU A 490 -6.45 13.32 -29.35
N LEU A 491 -7.44 13.67 -28.55
CA LEU A 491 -8.84 13.87 -28.93
C LEU A 491 -9.14 15.37 -29.11
N PRO A 492 -10.28 15.77 -29.69
CA PRO A 492 -10.63 17.18 -29.89
C PRO A 492 -10.51 18.04 -28.62
N ASN A 493 -10.99 17.53 -27.48
CA ASN A 493 -10.65 18.08 -26.17
C ASN A 493 -9.43 17.34 -25.64
N HIS A 494 -8.25 17.91 -25.94
CA HIS A 494 -6.95 17.34 -25.59
C HIS A 494 -6.77 17.21 -24.08
N VAL A 495 -6.25 16.06 -23.65
CA VAL A 495 -5.84 15.81 -22.27
C VAL A 495 -4.46 15.18 -22.31
N GLU A 496 -3.61 15.52 -21.35
CA GLU A 496 -2.30 14.91 -21.16
C GLU A 496 -1.94 14.90 -19.68
N PHE A 497 -1.05 13.99 -19.30
CA PHE A 497 -0.38 14.03 -18.01
C PHE A 497 1.08 13.61 -18.15
N THR A 498 1.86 13.98 -17.14
CA THR A 498 3.29 13.71 -17.08
C THR A 498 3.64 13.09 -15.74
N THR A 499 4.62 12.18 -15.74
CA THR A 499 5.27 11.65 -14.53
C THR A 499 6.59 12.37 -14.26
N SER A 500 6.80 13.55 -14.84
CA SER A 500 8.00 14.36 -14.62
C SER A 500 8.22 14.72 -13.15
N PRO A 501 9.48 14.82 -12.68
CA PRO A 501 9.80 15.37 -11.35
C PRO A 501 9.25 16.78 -11.10
N PHE A 502 8.90 17.53 -12.17
CA PHE A 502 8.32 18.87 -12.07
C PHE A 502 6.80 18.89 -11.84
N ALA A 503 6.13 17.73 -11.90
CA ALA A 503 4.69 17.61 -11.72
C ALA A 503 4.34 16.98 -10.37
N LYS A 504 3.04 16.95 -10.05
CA LYS A 504 2.54 16.24 -8.87
C LYS A 504 2.92 14.75 -8.99
N PRO A 505 3.47 14.11 -7.95
CA PRO A 505 3.83 12.70 -7.99
C PRO A 505 2.65 11.80 -8.33
N THR A 506 2.91 10.84 -9.20
CA THR A 506 2.03 9.72 -9.57
C THR A 506 2.56 8.43 -8.94
N HIS A 507 1.76 7.37 -8.92
CA HIS A 507 2.20 6.09 -8.37
C HIS A 507 3.39 5.47 -9.13
N TRP A 508 3.55 5.78 -10.42
CA TRP A 508 4.72 5.40 -11.21
C TRP A 508 6.04 6.04 -10.77
N LYS A 509 5.98 7.17 -10.07
CA LYS A 509 7.15 7.96 -9.66
C LYS A 509 8.10 8.19 -10.85
N GLN A 510 9.41 8.08 -10.66
CA GLN A 510 10.42 8.09 -11.71
C GLN A 510 11.43 6.97 -11.52
N VAL A 511 12.16 6.63 -12.57
CA VAL A 511 13.16 5.55 -12.57
C VAL A 511 14.56 6.13 -12.58
N ILE A 512 15.36 5.81 -11.57
CA ILE A 512 16.67 6.40 -11.28
C ILE A 512 17.77 5.40 -11.65
N PHE A 513 18.63 5.81 -12.57
CA PHE A 513 19.84 5.09 -12.99
C PHE A 513 21.07 5.71 -12.30
N TYR A 514 21.46 5.18 -11.14
CA TYR A 514 22.62 5.68 -10.40
C TYR A 514 23.92 5.48 -11.17
N LEU A 515 24.77 6.50 -11.15
CA LEU A 515 26.12 6.41 -11.70
C LEU A 515 27.06 5.73 -10.66
N PRO A 516 28.10 4.99 -11.09
CA PRO A 516 29.06 4.40 -10.15
C PRO A 516 29.84 5.44 -9.33
N GLN A 517 30.00 6.64 -9.89
CA GLN A 517 30.67 7.77 -9.25
C GLN A 517 29.95 9.07 -9.61
N MET A 518 29.93 9.99 -8.66
CA MET A 518 29.44 11.35 -8.89
C MET A 518 30.34 12.07 -9.89
N VAL A 519 29.74 12.77 -10.85
CA VAL A 519 30.46 13.51 -11.89
C VAL A 519 30.26 15.01 -11.67
N ASN A 520 31.34 15.76 -11.52
CA ASN A 520 31.26 17.22 -11.45
C ASN A 520 30.92 17.76 -12.85
N VAL A 521 29.81 18.48 -12.95
CA VAL A 521 29.33 19.07 -14.20
C VAL A 521 29.23 20.59 -14.07
N LYS A 522 29.48 21.30 -15.17
CA LYS A 522 29.41 22.76 -15.23
C LYS A 522 28.19 23.23 -16.00
N LYS A 523 27.69 24.41 -15.67
CA LYS A 523 26.64 25.08 -16.44
C LYS A 523 27.02 25.14 -17.93
N ASP A 524 26.03 24.89 -18.77
CA ASP A 524 26.11 24.86 -20.23
C ASP A 524 26.98 23.71 -20.80
N GLU A 525 27.50 22.82 -19.96
CA GLU A 525 28.11 21.57 -20.39
C GLU A 525 27.05 20.65 -21.01
N VAL A 526 27.42 19.90 -22.05
CA VAL A 526 26.54 18.95 -22.72
C VAL A 526 26.99 17.53 -22.41
N ILE A 527 26.19 16.80 -21.65
CA ILE A 527 26.37 15.38 -21.39
C ILE A 527 25.77 14.62 -22.57
N LYS A 528 26.61 13.84 -23.27
CA LYS A 528 26.20 13.01 -24.39
C LYS A 528 26.38 11.53 -24.06
N GLY A 529 25.49 10.72 -24.57
CA GLY A 529 25.58 9.27 -24.42
C GLY A 529 24.58 8.54 -25.29
N ARG A 530 24.59 7.22 -25.20
CA ARG A 530 23.64 6.34 -25.88
C ARG A 530 22.86 5.56 -24.85
N PHE A 531 21.55 5.67 -24.90
CA PHE A 531 20.62 4.89 -24.09
C PHE A 531 20.10 3.73 -24.93
N ILE A 532 20.13 2.51 -24.39
CA ILE A 532 19.63 1.30 -25.05
C ILE A 532 18.68 0.61 -24.09
N CYS A 533 17.45 0.39 -24.52
CA CYS A 533 16.46 -0.41 -23.82
C CYS A 533 16.28 -1.74 -24.57
N ARG A 534 16.20 -2.85 -23.84
CA ARG A 534 15.90 -4.18 -24.37
C ARG A 534 14.98 -4.93 -23.42
N ARG A 535 14.11 -5.77 -23.95
CA ARG A 535 13.43 -6.78 -23.14
C ARG A 535 14.44 -7.81 -22.63
N ASP A 536 14.29 -8.24 -21.38
CA ASP A 536 15.08 -9.38 -20.90
C ASP A 536 14.66 -10.66 -21.65
N ARG A 537 15.64 -11.50 -21.95
CA ARG A 537 15.42 -12.81 -22.59
C ARG A 537 15.01 -13.87 -21.58
N ASN A 538 15.37 -13.67 -20.31
CA ASN A 538 15.06 -14.60 -19.23
C ASN A 538 13.74 -14.25 -18.55
N ASP A 539 13.32 -12.98 -18.62
CA ASP A 539 12.05 -12.49 -18.13
C ASP A 539 11.38 -11.61 -19.20
N ILE A 540 10.21 -12.04 -19.68
CA ILE A 540 9.47 -11.33 -20.72
C ILE A 540 8.88 -9.99 -20.25
N ARG A 541 8.76 -9.80 -18.92
CA ARG A 541 8.26 -8.56 -18.28
C ARG A 541 9.40 -7.64 -17.86
N GLY A 542 10.60 -8.19 -17.71
CA GLY A 542 11.82 -7.47 -17.35
C GLY A 542 12.41 -6.63 -18.49
N LEU A 543 13.13 -5.58 -18.10
CA LEU A 543 13.84 -4.67 -18.99
C LEU A 543 15.31 -4.58 -18.62
N ILE A 544 16.16 -4.66 -19.65
CA ILE A 544 17.59 -4.40 -19.54
C ILE A 544 17.91 -3.05 -20.18
N PHE A 545 18.53 -2.19 -19.39
CA PHE A 545 19.00 -0.89 -19.85
C PHE A 545 20.52 -0.91 -19.98
N THR A 546 21.03 -0.34 -21.06
CA THR A 546 22.46 -0.07 -21.23
C THR A 546 22.65 1.41 -21.51
N ILE A 547 23.46 2.07 -20.70
CA ILE A 547 23.77 3.50 -20.83
C ILE A 547 25.27 3.63 -21.12
N GLU A 548 25.58 4.10 -22.31
CA GLU A 548 26.94 4.41 -22.73
C GLU A 548 27.19 5.91 -22.54
N TYR A 549 28.09 6.28 -21.62
CA TYR A 549 28.38 7.68 -21.31
C TYR A 549 29.84 7.82 -20.85
N PHE A 550 30.53 8.91 -21.20
CA PHE A 550 31.95 9.17 -20.83
C PHE A 550 32.91 7.96 -21.00
N ASN A 551 32.77 7.19 -22.09
CA ASN A 551 33.52 5.94 -22.36
C ASN A 551 33.27 4.80 -21.36
N GLN A 552 32.21 4.89 -20.55
CA GLN A 552 31.72 3.84 -19.67
C GLN A 552 30.46 3.21 -20.26
N VAL A 553 30.24 1.94 -19.93
CA VAL A 553 29.03 1.20 -20.30
C VAL A 553 28.41 0.71 -19.00
N LEU A 554 27.28 1.29 -18.62
CA LEU A 554 26.51 0.90 -17.45
C LEU A 554 25.36 0.00 -17.88
N LYS A 555 25.08 -1.04 -17.10
CA LYS A 555 23.98 -1.97 -17.35
C LYS A 555 23.09 -2.06 -16.13
N TYR A 556 21.79 -1.96 -16.37
CA TYR A 556 20.77 -2.04 -15.34
C TYR A 556 19.72 -3.10 -15.74
N ALA A 557 19.15 -3.77 -14.77
CA ALA A 557 18.05 -4.72 -14.94
C ALA A 557 16.89 -4.29 -14.04
N LEU A 558 15.71 -4.11 -14.63
CA LEU A 558 14.46 -3.91 -13.93
C LEU A 558 13.62 -5.17 -14.17
N ASN A 559 13.52 -6.01 -13.14
CA ASN A 559 12.87 -7.32 -13.18
C ASN A 559 11.72 -7.35 -12.17
#